data_AF-F4Q6S4-F1
#
_entry.id   AF-F4Q6S4-F1
#
_cell.length_a   1.000
_cell.length_b   1.000
_cell.length_c   1.000
_cell.angle_alpha   90.00
_cell.angle_beta   90.00
_cell.angle_gamma   90.00
#
_symmetry.space_group_name_H-M   'P 1'
#
loop_
_entity.id
_entity.type
_entity.pdbx_description
1 polymer ?
#
loop_
_entity_poly.entity_id
_entity_poly.type
_entity_poly.pdbx_seq_one_letter_code
_entity_poly.pdbx_strand_id
1 'polypeptide(L)'
;MTVINIFGILKDESIENGMNMNKIILLALFAVIVACVAADGNVVDLKPDTFDSVVDGSKSVFVKFYAPWCGHCKKMAPDYEIIADTFAGSKQVVVAKVNCDDHKELCSKHGVNGYPTLKMYAKSTTAKDYNGGRSIDEIITFINGAAGTNVRVKKAASNVIDLDDSNFEKIALDEDKHVLVEFYAPWCGHCKKLAPDYEVLANTFANDKDVEITKVDCDAHKDLCSKYGISGFPTLKWFPKNNKEGEKYEQGREVDTFISFINKNAGTLRVKGGRLLATAGRIEKLDEIAAKFVDATAAVKKELIVAAKKIVDTLTAEVKDQGKLYVKIMENIEKASDYATKEVARVTKILAGSVPAKKLDDFSKKLNVLDAFSKKE
;
A
#
# COMPACT_ATOMS: atom_id res chain seq x y z
N MET A 1 1.20 43.95 6.25
CA MET A 1 0.92 45.20 5.52
C MET A 1 0.76 44.79 4.06
N THR A 2 -0.40 44.85 3.41
CA THR A 2 -1.58 45.70 3.61
C THR A 2 -2.78 44.99 2.98
N VAL A 3 -3.88 44.84 3.72
CA VAL A 3 -5.18 44.42 3.18
C VAL A 3 -5.82 45.68 2.59
N ILE A 4 -6.05 45.71 1.28
CA ILE A 4 -6.78 46.80 0.63
C ILE A 4 -8.26 46.65 0.99
N ASN A 5 -8.79 47.68 1.66
CA ASN A 5 -10.13 47.75 2.21
C ASN A 5 -11.15 48.04 1.10
N ILE A 6 -11.72 46.99 0.51
CA ILE A 6 -12.68 47.04 -0.61
C ILE A 6 -14.03 47.67 -0.20
N PHE A 7 -14.31 47.80 1.11
CA PHE A 7 -15.55 48.43 1.60
C PHE A 7 -15.62 49.95 1.38
N GLY A 8 -14.49 50.61 1.09
CA GLY A 8 -14.46 52.06 0.86
C GLY A 8 -14.92 52.51 -0.54
N ILE A 9 -14.78 51.65 -1.55
CA ILE A 9 -14.98 52.03 -2.96
C ILE A 9 -16.46 52.02 -3.35
N LEU A 10 -17.28 51.19 -2.70
CA LEU A 10 -18.71 51.04 -3.03
C LEU A 10 -19.62 52.13 -2.45
N LYS A 11 -19.08 53.02 -1.60
CA LYS A 11 -19.91 54.05 -0.94
C LYS A 11 -20.04 55.34 -1.76
N ASP A 12 -19.12 55.60 -2.69
CA ASP A 12 -19.02 56.89 -3.37
C ASP A 12 -19.84 56.99 -4.68
N GLU A 13 -20.16 55.87 -5.33
CA GLU A 13 -20.97 55.89 -6.57
C GLU A 13 -22.49 55.81 -6.34
N SER A 14 -22.93 55.68 -5.07
CA SER A 14 -24.34 55.42 -4.74
C SER A 14 -25.22 56.68 -4.56
N ILE A 15 -24.66 57.89 -4.69
CA ILE A 15 -25.39 59.12 -4.36
C ILE A 15 -25.96 59.88 -5.57
N GLU A 16 -25.51 59.67 -6.82
CA GLU A 16 -25.90 60.59 -7.90
C GLU A 16 -26.87 60.12 -8.99
N ASN A 17 -27.22 58.83 -9.13
CA ASN A 17 -28.20 58.45 -10.15
C ASN A 17 -29.11 57.32 -9.70
N GLY A 18 -30.37 57.68 -9.39
CA GLY A 18 -31.43 56.80 -8.91
C GLY A 18 -31.67 55.56 -9.78
N MET A 19 -30.96 54.49 -9.48
CA MET A 19 -31.14 53.19 -10.10
C MET A 19 -32.06 52.31 -9.25
N ASN A 20 -33.14 51.85 -9.89
CA ASN A 20 -34.21 51.04 -9.33
C ASN A 20 -33.69 49.73 -8.71
N MET A 21 -34.12 49.44 -7.48
CA MET A 21 -33.69 48.33 -6.62
C MET A 21 -33.87 46.93 -7.27
N ASN A 22 -34.75 46.80 -8.29
CA ASN A 22 -34.91 45.56 -9.05
C ASN A 22 -33.79 45.28 -10.07
N LYS A 23 -32.92 46.26 -10.41
CA LYS A 23 -31.75 46.03 -11.28
C LYS A 23 -30.50 45.58 -10.53
N ILE A 24 -30.42 45.86 -9.22
CA ILE A 24 -29.30 45.41 -8.37
C ILE A 24 -29.37 43.89 -8.12
N ILE A 25 -30.58 43.34 -8.11
CA ILE A 25 -30.80 41.89 -7.93
C ILE A 25 -30.44 41.10 -9.21
N LEU A 26 -30.35 41.75 -10.38
CA LEU A 26 -30.03 41.08 -11.64
C LEU A 26 -28.51 41.03 -11.96
N LEU A 27 -27.67 41.79 -11.24
CA LEU A 27 -26.22 41.86 -11.46
C LEU A 27 -25.39 41.07 -10.43
N ALA A 28 -26.03 40.52 -9.39
CA ALA A 28 -25.41 39.60 -8.43
C ALA A 28 -25.52 38.12 -8.84
N LEU A 29 -25.81 37.85 -10.12
CA LEU A 29 -25.83 36.51 -10.73
C LEU A 29 -24.60 36.28 -11.63
N PHE A 30 -23.45 36.84 -11.29
CA PHE A 30 -22.19 36.17 -11.60
C PHE A 30 -21.90 35.20 -10.46
N ALA A 31 -22.68 34.11 -10.45
CA ALA A 31 -22.30 32.91 -9.74
C ALA A 31 -21.00 32.44 -10.39
N VAL A 32 -19.87 32.68 -9.71
CA VAL A 32 -18.65 31.91 -9.97
C VAL A 32 -18.99 30.49 -9.55
N ILE A 33 -19.55 29.72 -10.48
CA ILE A 33 -19.67 28.28 -10.37
C ILE A 33 -18.24 27.77 -10.46
N VAL A 34 -17.58 27.68 -9.31
CA VAL A 34 -16.44 26.76 -9.17
C VAL A 34 -17.06 25.37 -9.30
N ALA A 35 -17.08 24.85 -10.51
CA ALA A 35 -17.37 23.45 -10.74
C ALA A 35 -16.31 22.66 -9.98
N CYS A 36 -16.67 22.16 -8.79
CA CYS A 36 -15.90 21.13 -8.12
C CYS A 36 -15.89 19.93 -9.06
N VAL A 37 -14.79 19.77 -9.79
CA VAL A 37 -14.50 18.51 -10.46
C VAL A 37 -14.43 17.46 -9.36
N ALA A 38 -15.44 16.60 -9.30
CA ALA A 38 -15.40 15.42 -8.45
C ALA A 38 -14.25 14.54 -8.98
N ALA A 39 -13.12 14.59 -8.29
CA ALA A 39 -11.98 13.76 -8.60
C ALA A 39 -12.13 12.44 -7.83
N ASP A 40 -12.53 11.38 -8.52
CA ASP A 40 -12.27 10.02 -8.04
C ASP A 40 -10.77 9.76 -8.21
N GLY A 41 -9.99 10.07 -7.18
CA GLY A 41 -8.53 9.94 -7.21
C GLY A 41 -7.83 11.11 -7.92
N ASN A 42 -6.55 10.94 -8.30
CA ASN A 42 -5.79 11.98 -9.00
C ASN A 42 -6.05 12.01 -10.52
N VAL A 43 -6.89 11.09 -11.05
CA VAL A 43 -7.34 11.12 -12.45
C VAL A 43 -8.48 12.11 -12.60
N VAL A 44 -8.25 13.19 -13.35
CA VAL A 44 -9.26 14.21 -13.63
C VAL A 44 -10.32 13.67 -14.58
N ASP A 45 -11.59 13.69 -14.17
CA ASP A 45 -12.70 13.32 -15.05
C ASP A 45 -13.14 14.52 -15.90
N LEU A 46 -12.93 14.41 -17.21
CA LEU A 46 -13.24 15.46 -18.18
C LEU A 46 -14.59 15.22 -18.82
N LYS A 47 -15.39 16.29 -18.79
CA LYS A 47 -16.75 16.38 -19.32
C LYS A 47 -16.79 17.48 -20.39
N PRO A 48 -17.84 17.56 -21.22
CA PRO A 48 -17.93 18.58 -22.26
C PRO A 48 -17.75 20.02 -21.75
N ASP A 49 -18.25 20.33 -20.56
CA ASP A 49 -18.15 21.63 -19.91
C ASP A 49 -16.79 21.91 -19.25
N THR A 50 -15.98 20.88 -18.97
CA THR A 50 -14.66 21.04 -18.32
C THR A 50 -13.48 20.82 -19.26
N PHE A 51 -13.67 20.11 -20.37
CA PHE A 51 -12.59 19.67 -21.26
C PHE A 51 -11.71 20.82 -21.73
N ASP A 52 -12.31 21.85 -22.35
CA ASP A 52 -11.58 22.96 -22.95
C ASP A 52 -10.83 23.80 -21.89
N SER A 53 -11.36 23.88 -20.66
CA SER A 53 -10.72 24.60 -19.56
C SER A 53 -9.49 23.88 -19.01
N VAL A 54 -9.46 22.54 -19.06
CA VAL A 54 -8.30 21.74 -18.63
C VAL A 54 -7.28 21.58 -19.74
N VAL A 55 -7.74 21.55 -21.00
CA VAL A 55 -6.92 21.39 -22.21
C VAL A 55 -6.75 22.74 -22.93
N ASP A 56 -6.41 23.78 -22.17
CA ASP A 56 -6.22 25.15 -22.67
C ASP A 56 -4.81 25.42 -23.24
N GLY A 57 -3.91 24.45 -23.12
CA GLY A 57 -2.51 24.54 -23.53
C GLY A 57 -1.55 25.08 -22.45
N SER A 58 -2.03 25.48 -21.27
CA SER A 58 -1.18 25.92 -20.15
C SER A 58 -0.38 24.77 -19.54
N LYS A 59 -0.94 23.56 -19.59
CA LYS A 59 -0.32 22.31 -19.12
C LYS A 59 -0.35 21.23 -20.20
N SER A 60 0.48 20.23 -19.99
CA SER A 60 0.40 18.98 -20.73
C SER A 60 -0.70 18.08 -20.16
N VAL A 61 -1.61 17.59 -20.98
CA VAL A 61 -2.71 16.72 -20.54
C VAL A 61 -2.64 15.36 -21.23
N PHE A 62 -2.55 14.28 -20.47
CA PHE A 62 -2.64 12.92 -20.97
C PHE A 62 -4.04 12.37 -20.70
N VAL A 63 -4.80 12.06 -21.76
CA VAL A 63 -6.22 11.72 -21.67
C VAL A 63 -6.48 10.29 -22.08
N LYS A 64 -7.18 9.53 -21.23
CA LYS A 64 -7.76 8.22 -21.54
C LYS A 64 -9.23 8.34 -21.89
N PHE A 65 -9.56 8.08 -23.14
CA PHE A 65 -10.93 7.92 -23.61
C PHE A 65 -11.36 6.47 -23.42
N TYR A 66 -12.43 6.23 -22.66
CA TYR A 66 -12.86 4.89 -22.26
C TYR A 66 -14.38 4.72 -22.30
N ALA A 67 -14.83 3.47 -22.17
CA ALA A 67 -16.22 3.13 -21.90
C ALA A 67 -16.30 2.17 -20.69
N PRO A 68 -17.30 2.29 -19.79
CA PRO A 68 -17.37 1.51 -18.55
C PRO A 68 -17.51 0.00 -18.79
N TRP A 69 -18.11 -0.40 -19.91
CA TRP A 69 -18.30 -1.80 -20.30
C TRP A 69 -17.05 -2.43 -20.95
N CYS A 70 -16.02 -1.64 -21.29
CA CYS A 70 -14.84 -2.14 -21.99
C CYS A 70 -13.86 -2.89 -21.04
N GLY A 71 -13.68 -4.19 -21.25
CA GLY A 71 -12.78 -5.03 -20.45
C GLY A 71 -11.31 -4.55 -20.44
N HIS A 72 -10.79 -4.09 -21.57
CA HIS A 72 -9.43 -3.53 -21.65
C HIS A 72 -9.29 -2.22 -20.87
N CYS A 73 -10.34 -1.40 -20.81
CA CYS A 73 -10.36 -0.19 -19.99
C CYS A 73 -10.35 -0.52 -18.50
N LYS A 74 -11.16 -1.51 -18.08
CA LYS A 74 -11.17 -2.00 -16.69
C LYS A 74 -9.81 -2.54 -16.27
N LYS A 75 -9.16 -3.32 -17.14
CA LYS A 75 -7.82 -3.88 -16.87
C LYS A 75 -6.76 -2.79 -16.72
N MET A 76 -6.83 -1.72 -17.51
CA MET A 76 -5.88 -0.60 -17.44
C MET A 76 -6.18 0.38 -16.30
N ALA A 77 -7.39 0.38 -15.73
CA ALA A 77 -7.79 1.37 -14.75
C ALA A 77 -6.85 1.47 -13.54
N PRO A 78 -6.43 0.38 -12.88
CA PRO A 78 -5.51 0.47 -11.74
C PRO A 78 -4.17 1.11 -12.09
N ASP A 79 -3.57 0.70 -13.22
CA ASP A 79 -2.30 1.25 -13.69
C ASP A 79 -2.43 2.74 -14.06
N TYR A 80 -3.59 3.15 -14.58
CA TYR A 80 -3.87 4.54 -14.92
C TYR A 80 -3.99 5.44 -13.69
N GLU A 81 -4.55 4.93 -12.58
CA GLU A 81 -4.55 5.63 -11.30
C GLU A 81 -3.12 5.82 -10.78
N ILE A 82 -2.26 4.79 -10.86
CA ILE A 82 -0.83 4.91 -10.47
C ILE A 82 -0.10 5.98 -11.29
N ILE A 83 -0.39 6.06 -12.60
CA ILE A 83 0.18 7.10 -13.47
C ILE A 83 -0.30 8.49 -13.01
N ALA A 84 -1.59 8.65 -12.71
CA ALA A 84 -2.11 9.93 -12.22
C ALA A 84 -1.54 10.33 -10.86
N ASP A 85 -1.45 9.40 -9.92
CA ASP A 85 -0.80 9.60 -8.61
C ASP A 85 0.67 10.01 -8.76
N THR A 86 1.37 9.40 -9.72
CA THR A 86 2.76 9.73 -10.04
C THR A 86 2.90 11.20 -10.46
N PHE A 87 1.96 11.70 -11.26
CA PHE A 87 1.97 13.09 -11.74
C PHE A 87 1.18 14.07 -10.85
N ALA A 88 0.56 13.64 -9.76
CA ALA A 88 -0.31 14.48 -8.92
C ALA A 88 0.39 15.73 -8.36
N GLY A 89 1.69 15.65 -8.08
CA GLY A 89 2.51 16.80 -7.65
C GLY A 89 3.08 17.66 -8.78
N SER A 90 2.87 17.28 -10.04
CA SER A 90 3.41 17.99 -11.20
C SER A 90 2.62 19.27 -11.48
N LYS A 91 3.34 20.39 -11.59
CA LYS A 91 2.73 21.66 -12.06
C LYS A 91 2.51 21.69 -13.57
N GLN A 92 3.13 20.75 -14.31
CA GLN A 92 3.18 20.77 -15.78
C GLN A 92 2.28 19.72 -16.44
N VAL A 93 1.84 18.69 -15.70
CA VAL A 93 1.14 17.53 -16.27
C VAL A 93 -0.18 17.31 -15.54
N VAL A 94 -1.23 17.01 -16.30
CA VAL A 94 -2.53 16.53 -15.82
C VAL A 94 -2.79 15.17 -16.46
N VAL A 95 -3.23 14.20 -15.66
CA VAL A 95 -3.69 12.89 -16.15
C VAL A 95 -5.20 12.85 -16.01
N ALA A 96 -5.89 12.52 -17.09
CA ALA A 96 -7.32 12.71 -17.21
C ALA A 96 -8.02 11.54 -17.92
N LYS A 97 -9.32 11.41 -17.72
CA LYS A 97 -10.17 10.43 -18.40
C LYS A 97 -11.42 11.10 -18.96
N VAL A 98 -11.99 10.52 -20.01
CA VAL A 98 -13.29 10.91 -20.58
C VAL A 98 -14.12 9.63 -20.75
N ASN A 99 -15.30 9.60 -20.16
CA ASN A 99 -16.28 8.54 -20.42
C ASN A 99 -17.00 8.80 -21.75
N CYS A 100 -16.68 8.02 -22.77
CA CYS A 100 -17.30 8.14 -24.10
C CYS A 100 -18.68 7.51 -24.21
N ASP A 101 -19.10 6.72 -23.22
CA ASP A 101 -20.48 6.21 -23.16
C ASP A 101 -21.44 7.35 -22.79
N ASP A 102 -21.02 8.20 -21.85
CA ASP A 102 -21.75 9.39 -21.40
C ASP A 102 -21.56 10.60 -22.35
N HIS A 103 -20.41 10.69 -23.03
CA HIS A 103 -20.01 11.87 -23.81
C HIS A 103 -19.56 11.52 -25.25
N LYS A 104 -20.45 10.87 -26.01
CA LYS A 104 -20.19 10.39 -27.38
C LYS A 104 -19.71 11.49 -28.32
N GLU A 105 -20.37 12.64 -28.33
CA GLU A 105 -20.03 13.75 -29.23
C GLU A 105 -18.62 14.30 -28.98
N LEU A 106 -18.23 14.44 -27.71
CA LEU A 106 -16.89 14.84 -27.31
C LEU A 106 -15.86 13.83 -27.84
N CYS A 107 -16.10 12.54 -27.65
CA CYS A 107 -15.18 11.50 -28.12
C CYS A 107 -15.08 11.44 -29.66
N SER A 108 -16.19 11.60 -30.37
CA SER A 108 -16.20 11.69 -31.83
C SER A 108 -15.44 12.92 -32.33
N LYS A 109 -15.60 14.09 -31.70
CA LYS A 109 -14.85 15.32 -32.02
C LYS A 109 -13.34 15.11 -31.91
N HIS A 110 -12.90 14.28 -30.96
CA HIS A 110 -11.49 13.95 -30.76
C HIS A 110 -11.03 12.69 -31.54
N GLY A 111 -11.86 12.16 -32.45
CA GLY A 111 -11.49 11.04 -33.33
C GLY A 111 -11.30 9.72 -32.60
N VAL A 112 -12.07 9.47 -31.53
CA VAL A 112 -12.02 8.21 -30.78
C VAL A 112 -12.90 7.17 -31.47
N ASN A 113 -12.28 6.11 -32.00
CA ASN A 113 -12.96 5.03 -32.73
C ASN A 113 -12.90 3.67 -32.02
N GLY A 114 -12.27 3.60 -30.84
CA GLY A 114 -12.10 2.38 -30.06
C GLY A 114 -11.62 2.68 -28.65
N TYR A 115 -11.62 1.67 -27.78
CA TYR A 115 -11.32 1.87 -26.36
C TYR A 115 -10.30 0.85 -25.82
N PRO A 116 -9.41 1.25 -24.88
CA PRO A 116 -9.10 2.64 -24.57
C PRO A 116 -8.30 3.31 -25.71
N THR A 117 -8.55 4.60 -25.95
CA THR A 117 -7.69 5.47 -26.77
C THR A 117 -6.97 6.45 -25.85
N LEU A 118 -5.65 6.57 -26.01
CA LEU A 118 -4.82 7.45 -25.20
C LEU A 118 -4.30 8.59 -26.08
N LYS A 119 -4.45 9.83 -25.63
CA LYS A 119 -4.00 11.02 -26.37
C LYS A 119 -3.21 11.95 -25.48
N MET A 120 -2.23 12.62 -26.06
CA MET A 120 -1.36 13.59 -25.41
C MET A 120 -1.58 14.99 -25.98
N TYR A 121 -1.91 15.92 -25.10
CA TYR A 121 -2.04 17.36 -25.36
C TYR A 121 -0.82 18.04 -24.74
N ALA A 122 0.31 18.09 -25.44
CA ALA A 122 1.57 18.60 -24.88
C ALA A 122 1.61 20.13 -24.91
N LYS A 123 1.11 20.79 -23.85
CA LYS A 123 0.93 22.26 -23.77
C LYS A 123 0.27 22.82 -25.04
N SER A 124 -0.76 22.13 -25.49
CA SER A 124 -1.46 22.38 -26.76
C SER A 124 -2.91 21.93 -26.66
N THR A 125 -3.80 22.56 -27.42
CA THR A 125 -5.20 22.12 -27.57
C THR A 125 -5.34 20.98 -28.58
N THR A 126 -4.28 20.68 -29.34
CA THR A 126 -4.26 19.60 -30.34
C THR A 126 -3.60 18.35 -29.77
N ALA A 127 -4.30 17.23 -29.88
CA ALA A 127 -3.82 15.93 -29.39
C ALA A 127 -2.89 15.22 -30.39
N LYS A 128 -1.95 14.44 -29.84
CA LYS A 128 -1.26 13.35 -30.55
C LYS A 128 -1.68 12.01 -29.97
N ASP A 129 -1.87 11.02 -30.83
CA ASP A 129 -2.20 9.66 -30.39
C ASP A 129 -0.99 8.99 -29.73
N TYR A 130 -1.25 8.30 -28.63
CA TYR A 130 -0.28 7.40 -28.02
C TYR A 130 -0.58 5.96 -28.42
N ASN A 131 0.33 5.39 -29.21
CA ASN A 131 0.26 4.02 -29.73
C ASN A 131 1.35 3.11 -29.14
N GLY A 132 2.01 3.54 -28.06
CA GLY A 132 3.04 2.77 -27.37
C GLY A 132 2.48 1.64 -26.51
N GLY A 133 3.37 0.94 -25.80
CA GLY A 133 3.00 -0.11 -24.87
C GLY A 133 2.19 0.41 -23.67
N ARG A 134 1.44 -0.48 -23.00
CA ARG A 134 0.51 -0.08 -21.92
C ARG A 134 1.10 -0.20 -20.51
N SER A 135 2.41 -0.43 -20.39
CA SER A 135 3.06 -0.49 -19.10
C SER A 135 3.16 0.89 -18.45
N ILE A 136 3.15 0.95 -17.12
CA ILE A 136 3.27 2.18 -16.34
C ILE A 136 4.54 2.95 -16.73
N ASP A 137 5.68 2.25 -16.81
CA ASP A 137 6.98 2.85 -17.09
C ASP A 137 7.07 3.44 -18.51
N GLU A 138 6.53 2.76 -19.52
CA GLU A 138 6.52 3.27 -20.91
C GLU A 138 5.64 4.50 -21.04
N ILE A 139 4.46 4.50 -20.40
CA ILE A 139 3.55 5.64 -20.42
C ILE A 139 4.16 6.83 -19.70
N ILE A 140 4.78 6.64 -18.53
CA ILE A 140 5.46 7.72 -17.80
C ILE A 140 6.63 8.27 -18.59
N THR A 141 7.44 7.39 -19.21
CA THR A 141 8.55 7.80 -20.08
C THR A 141 8.03 8.67 -21.23
N PHE A 142 6.94 8.26 -21.87
CA PHE A 142 6.31 9.03 -22.93
C PHE A 142 5.78 10.39 -22.44
N ILE A 143 5.02 10.42 -21.35
CA ILE A 143 4.47 11.67 -20.78
C ILE A 143 5.62 12.62 -20.42
N ASN A 144 6.69 12.12 -19.80
CA ASN A 144 7.87 12.91 -19.47
C ASN A 144 8.54 13.51 -20.70
N GLY A 145 8.77 12.71 -21.73
CA GLY A 145 9.36 13.19 -22.99
C GLY A 145 8.48 14.24 -23.66
N ALA A 146 7.17 14.02 -23.72
CA ALA A 146 6.22 14.94 -24.35
C ALA A 146 6.01 16.23 -23.53
N ALA A 147 6.06 16.17 -22.21
CA ALA A 147 5.83 17.31 -21.32
C ALA A 147 7.12 18.06 -20.90
N GLY A 148 8.29 17.53 -21.23
CA GLY A 148 9.57 18.07 -20.76
C GLY A 148 9.74 17.94 -19.24
N THR A 149 9.28 16.83 -18.67
CA THR A 149 9.36 16.53 -17.23
C THR A 149 10.24 15.31 -16.97
N ASN A 150 10.61 15.10 -15.71
CA ASN A 150 11.36 13.91 -15.26
C ASN A 150 10.72 13.35 -13.99
N VAL A 151 9.40 13.18 -14.01
CA VAL A 151 8.64 12.60 -12.91
C VAL A 151 8.86 11.10 -12.92
N ARG A 152 9.23 10.52 -11.79
CA ARG A 152 9.41 9.07 -11.65
C ARG A 152 8.25 8.53 -10.85
N VAL A 153 7.82 7.29 -11.15
CA VAL A 153 6.92 6.55 -10.26
C VAL A 153 7.51 6.66 -8.87
N LYS A 154 6.74 7.16 -7.90
CA LYS A 154 7.08 6.94 -6.49
C LYS A 154 6.87 5.47 -6.22
N LYS A 155 7.82 4.63 -6.63
CA LYS A 155 7.85 3.24 -6.21
C LYS A 155 7.93 3.30 -4.69
N ALA A 156 6.98 2.67 -4.01
CA ALA A 156 7.13 2.45 -2.58
C ALA A 156 8.53 1.87 -2.35
N ALA A 157 9.23 2.33 -1.31
CA ALA A 157 10.53 1.77 -0.99
C ALA A 157 10.40 0.24 -0.95
N SER A 158 11.17 -0.42 -1.81
CA SER A 158 11.15 -1.88 -1.92
C SER A 158 11.77 -2.45 -0.64
N ASN A 159 11.09 -3.42 -0.04
CA ASN A 159 11.71 -4.27 0.98
C ASN A 159 12.40 -5.49 0.35
N VAL A 160 12.27 -5.69 -0.98
CA VAL A 160 13.12 -6.63 -1.71
C VAL A 160 14.49 -6.00 -1.89
N ILE A 161 15.54 -6.66 -1.42
CA ILE A 161 16.91 -6.19 -1.53
C ILE A 161 17.52 -6.67 -2.85
N ASP A 162 18.04 -5.73 -3.64
CA ASP A 162 18.85 -6.03 -4.82
C ASP A 162 20.24 -6.50 -4.38
N LEU A 163 20.59 -7.73 -4.75
CA LEU A 163 21.89 -8.31 -4.53
C LEU A 163 22.74 -8.25 -5.80
N ASP A 164 24.01 -7.93 -5.60
CA ASP A 164 25.06 -7.87 -6.61
C ASP A 164 26.35 -8.52 -6.08
N ASP A 165 27.39 -8.55 -6.91
CA ASP A 165 28.68 -9.15 -6.55
C ASP A 165 29.32 -8.51 -5.29
N SER A 166 28.98 -7.26 -4.96
CA SER A 166 29.58 -6.53 -3.85
C SER A 166 28.89 -6.78 -2.50
N ASN A 167 27.62 -7.18 -2.50
CA ASN A 167 26.83 -7.32 -1.28
C ASN A 167 26.28 -8.74 -1.04
N PHE A 168 26.33 -9.63 -2.04
CA PHE A 168 25.72 -10.95 -1.95
C PHE A 168 26.25 -11.75 -0.76
N GLU A 169 27.58 -11.82 -0.60
CA GLU A 169 28.19 -12.59 0.50
C GLU A 169 27.80 -12.03 1.87
N LYS A 170 27.76 -10.71 2.01
CA LYS A 170 27.39 -10.06 3.27
C LYS A 170 25.93 -10.30 3.66
N ILE A 171 25.02 -10.38 2.70
CA ILE A 171 23.59 -10.43 2.96
C ILE A 171 23.07 -11.86 2.88
N ALA A 172 23.24 -12.55 1.74
CA ALA A 172 22.71 -13.89 1.55
C ALA A 172 23.37 -14.94 2.45
N LEU A 173 24.66 -14.75 2.77
CA LEU A 173 25.43 -15.69 3.58
C LEU A 173 25.51 -15.29 5.06
N ASP A 174 24.79 -14.26 5.50
CA ASP A 174 24.73 -13.87 6.91
C ASP A 174 24.14 -15.01 7.77
N GLU A 175 24.97 -15.60 8.63
CA GLU A 175 24.61 -16.73 9.51
C GLU A 175 23.49 -16.39 10.50
N ASP A 176 23.24 -15.11 10.77
CA ASP A 176 22.15 -14.65 11.63
C ASP A 176 20.82 -14.46 10.88
N LYS A 177 20.80 -14.66 9.55
CA LYS A 177 19.61 -14.44 8.69
C LYS A 177 19.17 -15.70 7.97
N HIS A 178 17.87 -15.77 7.68
CA HIS A 178 17.32 -16.62 6.66
C HIS A 178 17.04 -15.78 5.41
N VAL A 179 17.57 -16.17 4.26
CA VAL A 179 17.48 -15.35 3.05
C VAL A 179 16.83 -16.12 1.92
N LEU A 180 15.77 -15.55 1.34
CA LEU A 180 15.21 -16.03 0.08
C LEU A 180 15.77 -15.16 -1.05
N VAL A 181 16.37 -15.80 -2.06
CA VAL A 181 16.95 -15.12 -3.22
C VAL A 181 16.19 -15.52 -4.49
N GLU A 182 15.61 -14.55 -5.20
CA GLU A 182 15.15 -14.69 -6.57
C GLU A 182 16.28 -14.36 -7.56
N PHE A 183 16.73 -15.36 -8.32
CA PHE A 183 17.58 -15.15 -9.48
C PHE A 183 16.70 -14.94 -10.71
N TYR A 184 16.80 -13.77 -11.34
CA TYR A 184 15.91 -13.34 -12.43
C TYR A 184 16.67 -12.77 -13.62
N ALA A 185 15.94 -12.50 -14.70
CA ALA A 185 16.41 -11.69 -15.83
C ALA A 185 15.34 -10.65 -16.21
N PRO A 186 15.71 -9.40 -16.57
CA PRO A 186 14.76 -8.31 -16.82
C PRO A 186 13.78 -8.58 -17.97
N TRP A 187 14.15 -9.39 -18.95
CA TRP A 187 13.30 -9.75 -20.09
C TRP A 187 12.33 -10.90 -19.79
N CYS A 188 12.52 -11.64 -18.68
CA CYS A 188 11.74 -12.84 -18.39
C CYS A 188 10.30 -12.50 -17.94
N GLY A 189 9.32 -12.88 -18.76
CA GLY A 189 7.90 -12.64 -18.45
C GLY A 189 7.41 -13.31 -17.16
N HIS A 190 7.93 -14.48 -16.80
CA HIS A 190 7.58 -15.15 -15.54
C HIS A 190 8.13 -14.41 -14.32
N CYS A 191 9.34 -13.83 -14.40
CA CYS A 191 9.90 -12.96 -13.36
C CYS A 191 9.05 -11.70 -13.18
N LYS A 192 8.69 -11.05 -14.30
CA LYS A 192 7.80 -9.87 -14.25
C LYS A 192 6.46 -10.17 -13.60
N LYS A 193 5.92 -11.37 -13.80
CA LYS A 193 4.68 -11.82 -13.15
C LYS A 193 4.85 -12.10 -11.65
N LEU A 194 6.01 -12.60 -11.23
CA LEU A 194 6.32 -12.88 -9.82
C LEU A 194 6.64 -11.61 -9.02
N ALA A 195 7.28 -10.61 -9.64
CA ALA A 195 7.78 -9.42 -8.95
C ALA A 195 6.75 -8.73 -8.02
N PRO A 196 5.47 -8.52 -8.41
CA PRO A 196 4.49 -7.92 -7.50
C PRO A 196 4.22 -8.76 -6.24
N ASP A 197 4.13 -10.09 -6.40
CA ASP A 197 3.92 -11.02 -5.29
C ASP A 197 5.16 -11.11 -4.39
N TYR A 198 6.36 -11.01 -4.98
CA TYR A 198 7.63 -10.98 -4.24
C TYR A 198 7.78 -9.69 -3.41
N GLU A 199 7.27 -8.56 -3.90
CA GLU A 199 7.19 -7.31 -3.11
C GLU A 199 6.19 -7.45 -1.94
N VAL A 200 5.04 -8.10 -2.14
CA VAL A 200 4.10 -8.41 -1.05
C VAL A 200 4.76 -9.32 -0.02
N LEU A 201 5.55 -10.29 -0.46
CA LEU A 201 6.30 -11.19 0.40
C LEU A 201 7.32 -10.43 1.27
N ALA A 202 8.15 -9.57 0.64
CA ALA A 202 9.12 -8.74 1.36
C ALA A 202 8.45 -7.83 2.39
N ASN A 203 7.35 -7.19 2.02
CA ASN A 203 6.56 -6.37 2.95
C ASN A 203 5.96 -7.20 4.10
N THR A 204 5.63 -8.46 3.85
CA THR A 204 5.07 -9.36 4.87
C THR A 204 6.10 -9.69 5.96
N PHE A 205 7.37 -9.83 5.59
CA PHE A 205 8.46 -10.15 6.51
C PHE A 205 9.30 -8.94 6.95
N ALA A 206 8.92 -7.71 6.57
CA ALA A 206 9.70 -6.50 6.85
C ALA A 206 9.97 -6.21 8.35
N ASN A 207 9.19 -6.80 9.26
CA ASN A 207 9.40 -6.68 10.70
C ASN A 207 10.18 -7.86 11.32
N ASP A 208 10.43 -8.93 10.55
CA ASP A 208 11.21 -10.08 10.98
C ASP A 208 12.68 -9.85 10.63
N LYS A 209 13.42 -9.32 11.60
CA LYS A 209 14.83 -8.92 11.41
C LYS A 209 15.72 -10.04 10.89
N ASP A 210 15.31 -11.29 11.07
CA ASP A 210 16.10 -12.47 10.73
C ASP A 210 15.68 -13.07 9.38
N VAL A 211 14.79 -12.41 8.63
CA VAL A 211 14.34 -12.85 7.32
C VAL A 211 14.58 -11.73 6.30
N GLU A 212 15.31 -12.06 5.23
CA GLU A 212 15.54 -11.14 4.12
C GLU A 212 14.98 -11.72 2.81
N ILE A 213 14.27 -10.89 2.06
CA ILE A 213 13.72 -11.22 0.74
C ILE A 213 14.51 -10.44 -0.30
N THR A 214 15.14 -11.14 -1.23
CA THR A 214 16.22 -10.57 -2.04
C THR A 214 16.18 -11.05 -3.49
N LYS A 215 16.84 -10.35 -4.41
CA LYS A 215 16.91 -10.77 -5.81
C LYS A 215 18.24 -10.43 -6.47
N VAL A 216 18.62 -11.20 -7.48
CA VAL A 216 19.84 -11.02 -8.28
C VAL A 216 19.46 -10.97 -9.76
N ASP A 217 19.87 -9.90 -10.46
CA ASP A 217 19.79 -9.82 -11.92
C ASP A 217 20.94 -10.63 -12.55
N CYS A 218 20.61 -11.77 -13.16
CA CYS A 218 21.61 -12.64 -13.78
C CYS A 218 22.09 -12.18 -15.16
N ASP A 219 21.42 -11.23 -15.81
CA ASP A 219 21.98 -10.61 -17.02
C ASP A 219 23.14 -9.67 -16.65
N ALA A 220 23.03 -8.98 -15.51
CA ALA A 220 24.06 -8.10 -14.97
C ALA A 220 25.16 -8.86 -14.21
N HIS A 221 24.82 -9.92 -13.47
CA HIS A 221 25.72 -10.66 -12.57
C HIS A 221 25.88 -12.13 -12.96
N LYS A 222 26.37 -12.37 -14.18
CA LYS A 222 26.47 -13.71 -14.79
C LYS A 222 27.34 -14.69 -14.01
N ASP A 223 28.49 -14.24 -13.49
CA ASP A 223 29.44 -15.09 -12.78
C ASP A 223 28.85 -15.55 -11.44
N LEU A 224 28.21 -14.63 -10.70
CA LEU A 224 27.47 -14.94 -9.48
C LEU A 224 26.36 -15.98 -9.74
N CYS A 225 25.55 -15.77 -10.77
CA CYS A 225 24.50 -16.73 -11.12
C CYS A 225 25.06 -18.08 -11.58
N SER A 226 26.18 -18.08 -12.30
CA SER A 226 26.87 -19.32 -12.71
C SER A 226 27.43 -20.08 -11.52
N LYS A 227 28.02 -19.39 -10.53
CA LYS A 227 28.52 -19.96 -9.26
C LYS A 227 27.41 -20.73 -8.52
N TYR A 228 26.18 -20.23 -8.56
CA TYR A 228 25.02 -20.89 -7.95
C TYR A 228 24.25 -21.83 -8.89
N GLY A 229 24.78 -22.11 -10.09
CA GLY A 229 24.21 -23.08 -11.02
C GLY A 229 22.86 -22.66 -11.61
N ILE A 230 22.64 -21.35 -11.79
CA ILE A 230 21.38 -20.82 -12.31
C ILE A 230 21.35 -20.97 -13.83
N SER A 231 20.41 -21.78 -14.33
CA SER A 231 20.25 -22.08 -15.76
C SER A 231 18.89 -21.71 -16.34
N GLY A 232 18.00 -21.14 -15.52
CA GLY A 232 16.67 -20.71 -15.93
C GLY A 232 16.01 -19.77 -14.93
N PHE A 233 14.97 -19.06 -15.38
CA PHE A 233 14.38 -17.95 -14.61
C PHE A 233 12.84 -18.05 -14.46
N PRO A 234 12.29 -17.56 -13.33
CA PRO A 234 13.02 -17.28 -12.10
C PRO A 234 13.48 -18.59 -11.46
N THR A 235 14.66 -18.56 -10.82
CA THR A 235 15.11 -19.61 -9.91
C THR A 235 15.16 -19.03 -8.49
N LEU A 236 14.58 -19.74 -7.53
CA LEU A 236 14.53 -19.31 -6.14
C LEU A 236 15.45 -20.21 -5.31
N LYS A 237 16.27 -19.63 -4.45
CA LYS A 237 17.07 -20.36 -3.46
C LYS A 237 16.87 -19.81 -2.07
N TRP A 238 16.85 -20.72 -1.10
CA TRP A 238 16.70 -20.46 0.32
C TRP A 238 18.03 -20.69 1.04
N PHE A 239 18.50 -19.68 1.76
CA PHE A 239 19.75 -19.69 2.53
C PHE A 239 19.41 -19.57 4.03
N PRO A 240 19.01 -20.66 4.70
CA PRO A 240 18.70 -20.60 6.13
C PRO A 240 19.96 -20.35 6.98
N LYS A 241 19.77 -19.91 8.23
CA LYS A 241 20.88 -19.66 9.16
C LYS A 241 21.87 -20.82 9.29
N ASN A 242 21.37 -22.06 9.23
CA ASN A 242 22.15 -23.28 9.39
C ASN A 242 22.69 -23.89 8.08
N ASN A 243 22.40 -23.29 6.91
CA ASN A 243 22.93 -23.76 5.63
C ASN A 243 23.09 -22.61 4.63
N LYS A 244 24.33 -22.17 4.40
CA LYS A 244 24.66 -21.07 3.49
C LYS A 244 25.14 -21.50 2.10
N GLU A 245 25.14 -22.81 1.81
CA GLU A 245 25.31 -23.29 0.43
C GLU A 245 24.08 -22.99 -0.43
N GLY A 246 22.93 -22.79 0.23
CA GLY A 246 21.67 -22.43 -0.39
C GLY A 246 20.96 -23.62 -1.00
N GLU A 247 19.71 -23.81 -0.61
CA GLU A 247 18.85 -24.89 -1.07
C GLU A 247 17.92 -24.37 -2.15
N LYS A 248 17.61 -25.19 -3.15
CA LYS A 248 16.64 -24.81 -4.17
C LYS A 248 15.24 -24.76 -3.55
N TYR A 249 14.53 -23.65 -3.74
CA TYR A 249 13.11 -23.56 -3.39
C TYR A 249 12.28 -24.18 -4.52
N GLU A 250 11.54 -25.25 -4.20
CA GLU A 250 10.77 -26.02 -5.18
C GLU A 250 9.25 -26.00 -4.93
N GLN A 251 8.78 -25.20 -3.98
CA GLN A 251 7.36 -25.05 -3.70
C GLN A 251 6.68 -24.06 -4.68
N GLY A 252 5.37 -23.90 -4.56
CA GLY A 252 4.57 -22.96 -5.36
C GLY A 252 5.01 -21.50 -5.17
N ARG A 253 4.72 -20.64 -6.16
CA ARG A 253 5.17 -19.23 -6.21
C ARG A 253 4.06 -18.25 -5.83
N GLU A 254 2.96 -18.75 -5.29
CA GLU A 254 1.91 -17.94 -4.70
C GLU A 254 2.39 -17.37 -3.36
N VAL A 255 1.98 -16.13 -3.04
CA VAL A 255 2.39 -15.43 -1.81
C VAL A 255 2.16 -16.26 -0.55
N ASP A 256 1.01 -16.92 -0.43
CA ASP A 256 0.67 -17.70 0.77
C ASP A 256 1.54 -18.95 0.92
N THR A 257 1.99 -19.53 -0.20
CA THR A 257 2.93 -20.67 -0.22
C THR A 257 4.30 -20.23 0.30
N PHE A 258 4.80 -19.08 -0.15
CA PHE A 258 6.04 -18.50 0.36
C PHE A 258 5.95 -18.17 1.86
N ILE A 259 4.87 -17.52 2.29
CA ILE A 259 4.67 -17.17 3.71
C ILE A 259 4.68 -18.43 4.56
N SER A 260 3.98 -19.48 4.14
CA SER A 260 3.93 -20.76 4.85
C SER A 260 5.31 -21.41 4.93
N PHE A 261 6.06 -21.40 3.83
CA PHE A 261 7.43 -21.91 3.79
C PHE A 261 8.36 -21.14 4.75
N ILE A 262 8.35 -19.81 4.71
CA ILE A 262 9.23 -18.98 5.55
C ILE A 262 8.83 -19.10 7.02
N ASN A 263 7.54 -19.06 7.35
CA ASN A 263 7.05 -19.30 8.72
C ASN A 263 7.57 -20.63 9.28
N LYS A 264 7.47 -21.70 8.49
CA LYS A 264 7.93 -23.03 8.89
C LYS A 264 9.45 -23.09 9.10
N ASN A 265 10.23 -22.52 8.18
CA ASN A 265 11.69 -22.69 8.15
C ASN A 265 12.46 -21.62 8.94
N ALA A 266 11.85 -20.47 9.21
CA ALA A 266 12.45 -19.37 9.99
C ALA A 266 11.78 -19.17 11.37
N GLY A 267 10.77 -19.99 11.72
CA GLY A 267 10.06 -19.87 13.00
C GLY A 267 9.25 -18.58 13.13
N THR A 268 8.88 -17.95 12.01
CA THR A 268 8.06 -16.74 11.97
C THR A 268 6.56 -17.11 11.94
N LEU A 269 5.70 -16.13 12.20
CA LEU A 269 4.26 -16.35 12.35
C LEU A 269 3.46 -15.28 11.58
N ARG A 270 3.85 -15.00 10.34
CA ARG A 270 3.22 -13.96 9.51
C ARG A 270 2.02 -14.46 8.74
N VAL A 271 1.11 -13.53 8.44
CA VAL A 271 0.08 -13.67 7.41
C VAL A 271 0.28 -12.59 6.35
N LYS A 272 -0.34 -12.77 5.18
CA LYS A 272 -0.30 -11.79 4.10
C LYS A 272 -0.66 -10.39 4.59
N GLY A 273 0.18 -9.41 4.26
CA GLY A 273 0.05 -8.02 4.75
C GLY A 273 0.82 -7.74 6.05
N GLY A 274 1.66 -8.68 6.52
CA GLY A 274 2.65 -8.45 7.57
C GLY A 274 2.13 -8.54 9.01
N ARG A 275 0.85 -8.85 9.21
CA ARG A 275 0.30 -9.14 10.53
C ARG A 275 0.76 -10.51 11.04
N LEU A 276 0.59 -10.73 12.34
CA LEU A 276 0.90 -12.02 12.96
C LEU A 276 -0.32 -12.95 12.95
N LEU A 277 -0.08 -14.27 12.87
CA LEU A 277 -1.06 -15.33 13.11
C LEU A 277 -1.69 -15.16 14.50
N ALA A 278 -2.93 -15.62 14.66
CA ALA A 278 -3.66 -15.58 15.94
C ALA A 278 -2.96 -16.36 17.08
N THR A 279 -2.09 -17.31 16.72
CA THR A 279 -1.28 -18.08 17.68
C THR A 279 -0.04 -17.34 18.16
N ALA A 280 0.37 -16.24 17.50
CA ALA A 280 1.59 -15.54 17.87
C ALA A 280 1.48 -14.86 19.25
N GLY A 281 2.48 -15.09 20.09
CA GLY A 281 2.52 -14.58 21.47
C GLY A 281 1.63 -15.34 22.45
N ARG A 282 0.97 -16.42 22.02
CA ARG A 282 0.17 -17.30 22.88
C ARG A 282 1.07 -18.32 23.57
N ILE A 283 0.69 -18.69 24.81
CA ILE A 283 1.36 -19.72 25.59
C ILE A 283 0.29 -20.70 26.05
N GLU A 284 0.33 -21.93 25.53
CA GLU A 284 -0.73 -22.94 25.71
C GLU A 284 -1.14 -23.14 27.18
N LYS A 285 -0.17 -23.35 28.07
CA LYS A 285 -0.43 -23.52 29.52
C LYS A 285 -1.09 -22.29 30.16
N LEU A 286 -0.82 -21.09 29.65
CA LEU A 286 -1.45 -19.86 30.14
C LEU A 286 -2.82 -19.63 29.49
N ASP A 287 -3.06 -20.10 28.26
CA ASP A 287 -4.38 -20.12 27.62
C ASP A 287 -5.36 -21.00 28.41
N GLU A 288 -4.92 -22.15 28.92
CA GLU A 288 -5.75 -23.00 29.78
C GLU A 288 -6.18 -22.29 31.06
N ILE A 289 -5.29 -21.48 31.66
CA ILE A 289 -5.62 -20.67 32.84
C ILE A 289 -6.56 -19.53 32.44
N ALA A 290 -6.27 -18.84 31.33
CA ALA A 290 -7.08 -17.73 30.83
C ALA A 290 -8.53 -18.14 30.56
N ALA A 291 -8.75 -19.31 29.94
CA ALA A 291 -10.07 -19.86 29.69
C ALA A 291 -10.87 -20.10 30.98
N LYS A 292 -10.22 -20.60 32.04
CA LYS A 292 -10.83 -20.78 33.36
C LYS A 292 -11.05 -19.47 34.11
N PHE A 293 -10.28 -18.43 33.77
CA PHE A 293 -10.23 -17.17 34.51
C PHE A 293 -11.51 -16.33 34.33
N VAL A 294 -12.10 -16.34 33.15
CA VAL A 294 -13.20 -15.43 32.76
C VAL A 294 -14.40 -15.57 33.69
N ASP A 295 -14.86 -16.81 33.90
CA ASP A 295 -16.05 -17.14 34.69
C ASP A 295 -15.73 -17.53 36.14
N ALA A 296 -14.47 -17.44 36.55
CA ALA A 296 -14.05 -17.78 37.90
C ALA A 296 -14.55 -16.77 38.96
N THR A 297 -14.81 -17.27 40.16
CA THR A 297 -15.08 -16.44 41.33
C THR A 297 -13.85 -15.61 41.73
N ALA A 298 -14.04 -14.54 42.51
CA ALA A 298 -12.93 -13.70 42.94
C ALA A 298 -11.82 -14.46 43.70
N ALA A 299 -12.20 -15.46 44.52
CA ALA A 299 -11.23 -16.31 45.23
C ALA A 299 -10.42 -17.17 44.25
N VAL A 300 -11.09 -17.84 43.31
CA VAL A 300 -10.46 -18.69 42.30
C VAL A 300 -9.57 -17.85 41.37
N LYS A 301 -9.97 -16.63 41.00
CA LYS A 301 -9.14 -15.71 40.20
C LYS A 301 -7.78 -15.43 40.86
N LYS A 302 -7.73 -15.23 42.18
CA LYS A 302 -6.46 -15.00 42.89
C LYS A 302 -5.55 -16.23 42.83
N GLU A 303 -6.11 -17.43 42.96
CA GLU A 303 -5.36 -18.69 42.84
C GLU A 303 -4.82 -18.89 41.41
N LEU A 304 -5.65 -18.61 40.40
CA LEU A 304 -5.26 -18.69 38.99
C LEU A 304 -4.16 -17.70 38.62
N ILE A 305 -4.17 -16.47 39.17
CA ILE A 305 -3.05 -15.51 39.00
C ILE A 305 -1.76 -16.07 39.59
N VAL A 306 -1.81 -16.69 40.77
CA VAL A 306 -0.63 -17.32 41.39
C VAL A 306 -0.11 -18.49 40.54
N ALA A 307 -1.01 -19.32 40.02
CA ALA A 307 -0.64 -20.42 39.11
C ALA A 307 0.00 -19.90 37.82
N ALA A 308 -0.56 -18.85 37.22
CA ALA A 308 0.01 -18.21 36.04
C ALA A 308 1.42 -17.65 36.31
N LYS A 309 1.62 -16.96 37.45
CA LYS A 309 2.96 -16.46 37.85
C LYS A 309 3.99 -17.58 37.96
N LYS A 310 3.63 -18.72 38.56
CA LYS A 310 4.51 -19.91 38.63
C LYS A 310 4.89 -20.42 37.25
N ILE A 311 3.96 -20.47 36.30
CA ILE A 311 4.28 -20.83 34.91
C ILE A 311 5.25 -19.82 34.31
N VAL A 312 4.99 -18.51 34.46
CA VAL A 312 5.86 -17.44 33.95
C VAL A 312 7.28 -17.54 34.49
N ASP A 313 7.46 -17.96 35.74
CA ASP A 313 8.78 -18.14 36.34
C ASP A 313 9.59 -19.27 35.67
N THR A 314 8.91 -20.28 35.10
CA THR A 314 9.54 -21.39 34.37
C THR A 314 9.81 -21.10 32.89
N LEU A 315 9.31 -19.97 32.37
CA LEU A 315 9.49 -19.60 30.96
C LEU A 315 10.91 -19.12 30.67
N THR A 316 11.35 -19.40 29.44
CA THR A 316 12.61 -18.87 28.90
C THR A 316 12.53 -17.35 28.69
N ALA A 317 13.69 -16.69 28.59
CA ALA A 317 13.75 -15.22 28.46
C ALA A 317 12.98 -14.70 27.25
N GLU A 318 12.95 -15.46 26.16
CA GLU A 318 12.35 -15.12 24.87
C GLU A 318 10.82 -14.96 24.95
N VAL A 319 10.16 -15.76 25.80
CA VAL A 319 8.69 -15.77 25.92
C VAL A 319 8.19 -15.25 27.27
N LYS A 320 9.09 -14.88 28.19
CA LYS A 320 8.74 -14.47 29.55
C LYS A 320 7.89 -13.21 29.57
N ASP A 321 8.13 -12.25 28.68
CA ASP A 321 7.36 -11.01 28.62
C ASP A 321 5.94 -11.22 28.10
N GLN A 322 5.73 -12.17 27.18
CA GLN A 322 4.39 -12.63 26.80
C GLN A 322 3.70 -13.28 28.00
N GLY A 323 4.39 -14.13 28.75
CA GLY A 323 3.86 -14.69 29.99
C GLY A 323 3.43 -13.62 31.01
N LYS A 324 4.26 -12.60 31.24
CA LYS A 324 3.91 -11.46 32.11
C LYS A 324 2.69 -10.70 31.61
N LEU A 325 2.48 -10.62 30.29
CA LEU A 325 1.30 -9.98 29.71
C LEU A 325 0.01 -10.71 30.09
N TYR A 326 -0.02 -12.05 30.10
CA TYR A 326 -1.18 -12.83 30.61
C TYR A 326 -1.50 -12.45 32.05
N VAL A 327 -0.50 -12.48 32.93
CA VAL A 327 -0.67 -12.14 34.35
C VAL A 327 -1.22 -10.71 34.51
N LYS A 328 -0.67 -9.75 33.77
CA LYS A 328 -1.14 -8.37 33.80
C LYS A 328 -2.59 -8.23 33.33
N ILE A 329 -3.00 -8.98 32.30
CA ILE A 329 -4.39 -9.01 31.85
C ILE A 329 -5.30 -9.61 32.92
N MET A 330 -4.91 -10.73 33.54
CA MET A 330 -5.65 -11.34 34.65
C MET A 330 -5.85 -10.37 35.83
N GLU A 331 -4.78 -9.68 36.26
CA GLU A 331 -4.84 -8.68 37.34
C GLU A 331 -5.75 -7.49 36.99
N ASN A 332 -5.83 -7.11 35.70
CA ASN A 332 -6.73 -6.05 35.27
C ASN A 332 -8.20 -6.53 35.18
N ILE A 333 -8.44 -7.77 34.76
CA ILE A 333 -9.77 -8.39 34.76
C ILE A 333 -10.29 -8.59 36.19
N GLU A 334 -9.40 -8.90 37.16
CA GLU A 334 -9.76 -8.98 38.58
C GLU A 334 -10.31 -7.65 39.09
N LYS A 335 -9.71 -6.53 38.66
CA LYS A 335 -10.11 -5.16 39.05
C LYS A 335 -11.36 -4.67 38.31
N ALA A 336 -11.52 -5.08 37.05
CA ALA A 336 -12.63 -4.67 36.19
C ALA A 336 -13.01 -5.81 35.25
N SER A 337 -14.17 -6.42 35.47
CA SER A 337 -14.62 -7.62 34.72
C SER A 337 -14.78 -7.38 33.22
N ASP A 338 -15.04 -6.15 32.79
CA ASP A 338 -15.21 -5.76 31.39
C ASP A 338 -13.90 -5.32 30.70
N TYR A 339 -12.76 -5.40 31.41
CA TYR A 339 -11.46 -4.95 30.91
C TYR A 339 -11.07 -5.63 29.60
N ALA A 340 -11.21 -6.96 29.52
CA ALA A 340 -10.79 -7.72 28.33
C ALA A 340 -11.52 -7.25 27.07
N THR A 341 -12.85 -7.13 27.13
CA THR A 341 -13.68 -6.67 26.01
C THR A 341 -13.34 -5.23 25.59
N LYS A 342 -13.20 -4.32 26.57
CA LYS A 342 -12.81 -2.93 26.29
C LYS A 342 -11.43 -2.84 25.66
N GLU A 343 -10.49 -3.65 26.14
CA GLU A 343 -9.12 -3.64 25.67
C GLU A 343 -8.99 -4.25 24.26
N VAL A 344 -9.73 -5.32 23.97
CA VAL A 344 -9.87 -5.87 22.60
C VAL A 344 -10.38 -4.77 21.66
N ALA A 345 -11.49 -4.11 22.00
CA ALA A 345 -12.03 -3.04 21.16
C ALA A 345 -11.03 -1.89 20.93
N ARG A 346 -10.30 -1.49 21.98
CA ARG A 346 -9.28 -0.45 21.91
C ARG A 346 -8.10 -0.85 21.01
N VAL A 347 -7.56 -2.05 21.19
CA VAL A 347 -6.42 -2.55 20.42
C VAL A 347 -6.81 -2.77 18.95
N THR A 348 -7.99 -3.32 18.68
CA THR A 348 -8.52 -3.46 17.32
C THR A 348 -8.66 -2.10 16.62
N LYS A 349 -9.15 -1.07 17.32
CA LYS A 349 -9.23 0.29 16.77
C LYS A 349 -7.83 0.86 16.45
N ILE A 350 -6.83 0.58 17.28
CA ILE A 350 -5.44 0.98 17.01
C ILE A 350 -4.91 0.28 15.77
N LEU A 351 -5.09 -1.03 15.66
CA LEU A 351 -4.63 -1.85 14.52
C LEU A 351 -5.35 -1.54 13.21
N ALA A 352 -6.54 -0.95 13.26
CA ALA A 352 -7.25 -0.42 12.09
C ALA A 352 -6.70 0.94 11.62
N GLY A 353 -5.98 1.67 12.48
CA GLY A 353 -5.34 2.94 12.15
C GLY A 353 -3.89 2.78 11.66
N SER A 354 -3.19 3.90 11.53
CA SER A 354 -1.75 3.90 11.23
C SER A 354 -0.95 3.59 12.49
N VAL A 355 -0.28 2.44 12.52
CA VAL A 355 0.55 1.98 13.63
C VAL A 355 2.01 1.92 13.17
N PRO A 356 2.96 2.47 13.94
CA PRO A 356 4.38 2.28 13.64
C PRO A 356 4.72 0.80 13.52
N ALA A 357 5.50 0.41 12.51
CA ALA A 357 5.81 -1.00 12.23
C ALA A 357 6.36 -1.74 13.47
N LYS A 358 7.23 -1.08 14.25
CA LYS A 358 7.80 -1.59 15.52
C LYS A 358 6.77 -1.89 16.62
N LYS A 359 5.56 -1.33 16.54
CA LYS A 359 4.48 -1.51 17.51
C LYS A 359 3.35 -2.42 17.01
N LEU A 360 3.30 -2.69 15.72
CA LEU A 360 2.27 -3.52 15.11
C LEU A 360 2.26 -4.93 15.73
N ASP A 361 3.44 -5.52 15.91
CA ASP A 361 3.60 -6.86 16.48
C ASP A 361 3.22 -6.91 17.97
N ASP A 362 3.63 -5.89 18.74
CA ASP A 362 3.26 -5.78 20.16
C ASP A 362 1.74 -5.75 20.33
N PHE A 363 1.05 -4.94 19.54
CA PHE A 363 -0.41 -4.85 19.57
C PHE A 363 -1.08 -6.12 19.05
N SER A 364 -0.54 -6.76 18.02
CA SER A 364 -1.07 -8.01 17.47
C SER A 364 -0.95 -9.15 18.49
N LYS A 365 0.23 -9.32 19.11
CA LYS A 365 0.44 -10.31 20.19
C LYS A 365 -0.49 -10.03 21.36
N LYS A 366 -0.66 -8.76 21.74
CA LYS A 366 -1.58 -8.38 22.82
C LYS A 366 -3.02 -8.73 22.49
N LEU A 367 -3.48 -8.47 21.26
CA LEU A 367 -4.81 -8.84 20.81
C LEU A 367 -5.00 -10.36 20.86
N ASN A 368 -4.02 -11.12 20.37
CA ASN A 368 -4.03 -12.57 20.43
C ASN A 368 -4.12 -13.09 21.88
N VAL A 369 -3.35 -12.54 22.81
CA VAL A 369 -3.42 -12.94 24.23
C VAL A 369 -4.76 -12.56 24.86
N LEU A 370 -5.31 -11.38 24.55
CA LEU A 370 -6.63 -10.98 25.03
C LEU A 370 -7.73 -11.94 24.56
N ASP A 371 -7.62 -12.47 23.35
CA ASP A 371 -8.54 -13.46 22.81
C ASP A 371 -8.59 -14.77 23.63
N ALA A 372 -7.51 -15.10 24.36
CA ALA A 372 -7.52 -16.23 25.30
C ALA A 372 -8.50 -16.04 26.48
N PHE A 373 -8.94 -14.81 26.72
CA PHE A 373 -9.92 -14.42 27.75
C PHE A 373 -11.30 -14.15 27.16
N SER A 374 -11.52 -14.44 25.87
CA SER A 374 -12.84 -14.42 25.26
C SER A 374 -13.57 -15.73 25.58
N LYS A 375 -14.88 -15.66 25.79
CA LYS A 375 -15.70 -16.89 25.79
C LYS A 375 -15.65 -17.48 24.39
N LYS A 376 -15.22 -18.73 24.28
CA LYS A 376 -15.43 -19.50 23.04
C LYS A 376 -16.93 -19.79 22.98
N GLU A 377 -17.60 -19.33 21.93
CA GLU A 377 -19.00 -19.64 21.65
C GLU A 377 -19.21 -21.15 21.44
#